data_AF-A0A920YP12-F1
#
_entry.id   AF-A0A920YP12-F1
#
_cell.length_a   1.000
_cell.length_b   1.000
_cell.length_c   1.000
_cell.angle_alpha   90.00
_cell.angle_beta   90.00
_cell.angle_gamma   90.00
#
_symmetry.space_group_name_H-M   'P 1'
#
loop_
_entity.id
_entity.type
_entity.pdbx_description
1 polymer ?
#
loop_
_entity_poly.entity_id
_entity_poly.type
_entity_poly.pdbx_seq_one_letter_code
_entity_poly.pdbx_strand_id
1 'polypeptide(L)' 'LPVDLKVLNCAPLPLRYHISQGQLLFSRDEPAHYAFLEATWRDYFDYYPLVRQFFHDMAAIPTA' A
#
# COMPACT_ATOMS: atom_id res chain seq x y z
N LEU A 1 -12.72 7.87 22.27
CA LEU A 1 -12.60 6.67 21.41
C LEU A 1 -11.11 6.42 21.16
N PRO A 2 -10.63 5.17 21.17
CA PRO A 2 -9.24 4.88 20.83
C PRO A 2 -8.99 5.17 19.34
N VAL A 3 -7.81 5.70 19.03
CA VAL A 3 -7.37 6.03 17.66
C VAL A 3 -6.12 5.20 17.37
N ASP A 4 -6.08 4.52 16.22
CA ASP A 4 -4.88 3.87 15.71
C ASP A 4 -4.12 4.84 14.79
N LEU A 5 -2.80 4.92 14.97
CA LEU A 5 -1.93 5.82 14.22
C LEU A 5 -0.78 5.05 13.58
N LYS A 6 -0.56 5.27 12.29
CA LYS A 6 0.51 4.63 11.51
C LYS A 6 1.38 5.68 10.81
N VAL A 7 2.70 5.51 10.88
CA VAL A 7 3.66 6.35 10.16
C VAL A 7 3.88 5.79 8.77
N LEU A 8 3.54 6.56 7.73
CA LEU A 8 3.58 6.09 6.34
C LEU A 8 5.00 5.95 5.77
N ASN A 9 5.98 6.70 6.29
CA ASN A 9 7.37 6.69 5.79
C ASN A 9 8.02 5.30 5.81
N CYS A 10 7.63 4.44 6.74
CA CYS A 10 8.16 3.08 6.89
C CYS A 10 7.05 2.01 6.76
N ALA A 11 5.86 2.40 6.30
CA ALA A 11 4.75 1.47 6.17
C ALA A 11 4.96 0.54 4.96
N PRO A 12 4.53 -0.73 5.06
CA PRO A 12 4.52 -1.63 3.93
C PRO A 12 3.76 -1.05 2.73
N LEU A 13 4.22 -1.34 1.52
CA LEU A 13 3.61 -0.86 0.27
C LEU A 13 2.09 -1.10 0.19
N PRO A 14 1.54 -2.28 0.56
CA PRO A 14 0.09 -2.48 0.55
C PRO A 14 -0.66 -1.56 1.50
N LEU A 15 -0.09 -1.26 2.68
CA LEU A 15 -0.71 -0.37 3.66
C LEU A 15 -0.71 1.08 3.16
N ARG A 16 0.40 1.54 2.58
CA ARG A 16 0.49 2.87 1.95
C ARG A 16 -0.57 3.04 0.87
N TYR A 17 -0.73 2.04 -0.01
CA TYR A 17 -1.74 2.04 -1.06
C TYR A 17 -3.17 2.12 -0.49
N HIS A 18 -3.53 1.25 0.46
CA HIS A 18 -4.90 1.28 1.01
C HIS A 18 -5.21 2.57 1.78
N ILE A 19 -4.24 3.15 2.50
CA ILE A 19 -4.44 4.44 3.18
C ILE A 19 -4.60 5.58 2.17
N SER A 20 -3.90 5.52 1.04
CA SER A 20 -4.00 6.54 -0.01
C SER A 20 -5.39 6.62 -0.68
N GLN A 21 -6.20 5.58 -0.55
CA GLN A 21 -7.60 5.55 -1.02
C GLN A 21 -8.58 6.19 -0.01
N GLY A 22 -8.10 6.56 1.17
CA GLY A 22 -8.90 7.18 2.22
C GLY A 22 -9.16 8.67 2.00
N GLN A 23 -9.74 9.30 3.01
CA GLN A 23 -10.01 10.73 3.01
C GLN A 23 -8.81 11.52 3.57
N LEU A 24 -8.27 12.44 2.77
CA LEU A 24 -7.25 13.37 3.22
C LEU A 24 -7.84 14.33 4.26
N LEU A 25 -7.29 14.33 5.47
CA LEU A 25 -7.71 15.24 6.54
C LEU A 25 -6.95 16.56 6.51
N PHE A 26 -5.65 16.51 6.20
CA PHE A 26 -4.77 17.67 6.16
C PHE A 26 -3.54 17.40 5.29
N SER A 27 -3.13 18.39 4.53
CA SER A 27 -1.86 18.40 3.81
C SER A 27 -1.28 19.81 3.82
N ARG A 28 -0.01 19.91 4.20
CA ARG A 28 0.74 21.17 4.22
C ARG A 28 1.52 21.39 2.92
N ASP A 29 1.92 20.30 2.26
CA ASP A 29 2.77 20.28 1.08
C ASP A 29 2.15 19.34 0.05
N GLU A 30 1.35 19.92 -0.84
CA GLU A 30 0.63 19.21 -1.89
C GLU A 30 1.57 18.51 -2.88
N PRO A 31 2.65 19.14 -3.39
CA PRO A 31 3.64 18.46 -4.22
C PRO A 31 4.22 17.18 -3.58
N ALA A 32 4.59 17.23 -2.30
CA ALA A 32 5.09 16.06 -1.59
C ALA A 32 4.01 14.97 -1.45
N HIS A 33 2.76 15.36 -1.22
CA HIS A 33 1.63 14.44 -1.18
C HIS A 33 1.42 13.73 -2.53
N TYR A 34 1.37 14.46 -3.65
CA TYR A 34 1.21 13.84 -4.97
C TYR A 34 2.38 12.94 -5.35
N ALA A 35 3.61 13.34 -5.04
CA ALA A 35 4.79 12.49 -5.26
C ALA A 35 4.71 11.17 -4.48
N PHE A 36 4.22 11.23 -3.23
CA PHE A 36 3.96 10.03 -2.44
C PHE A 36 2.89 9.13 -3.06
N LEU A 37 1.77 9.71 -3.51
CA LEU A 37 0.68 8.96 -4.15
C LEU A 37 1.16 8.26 -5.43
N GLU A 38 1.80 9.02 -6.33
CA GLU A 38 2.29 8.51 -7.60
C GLU A 38 3.28 7.36 -7.39
N ALA A 39 4.30 7.56 -6.55
CA ALA A 39 5.29 6.53 -6.26
C ALA A 39 4.64 5.29 -5.64
N THR A 40 3.73 5.46 -4.67
CA THR A 40 3.04 4.34 -4.01
C THR A 40 2.20 3.55 -5.00
N TRP A 41 1.44 4.22 -5.88
CA TRP A 41 0.55 3.54 -6.82
C TRP A 41 1.34 2.82 -7.91
N ARG A 42 2.38 3.47 -8.47
CA ARG A 42 3.29 2.83 -9.43
C ARG A 42 3.90 1.57 -8.83
N ASP A 43 4.56 1.70 -7.69
CA ASP A 43 5.23 0.56 -7.04
C ASP A 43 4.23 -0.56 -6.69
N TYR A 44 3.03 -0.20 -6.21
CA TYR A 44 2.00 -1.18 -5.84
C TYR A 44 1.53 -1.96 -7.07
N PHE A 45 1.21 -1.28 -8.17
CA PHE A 45 0.74 -1.96 -9.38
C PHE A 45 1.85 -2.73 -10.10
N ASP A 46 3.09 -2.29 -10.03
CA ASP A 46 4.24 -3.05 -10.54
C ASP A 46 4.45 -4.35 -9.73
N TYR A 47 4.24 -4.31 -8.41
CA TYR A 47 4.42 -5.45 -7.52
C TYR A 47 3.20 -6.39 -7.45
N TYR A 48 1.99 -5.86 -7.65
CA TYR A 48 0.74 -6.60 -7.44
C TYR A 48 0.63 -7.91 -8.23
N PRO A 49 0.99 -7.99 -9.53
CA PRO A 49 0.95 -9.24 -10.28
C PRO A 49 1.83 -10.34 -9.67
N LEU A 50 3.03 -9.98 -9.20
CA LEU A 50 3.97 -10.91 -8.58
C LEU A 50 3.40 -11.47 -7.27
N VAL A 51 2.83 -10.61 -6.43
CA VAL A 51 2.17 -11.02 -5.18
C VAL A 51 1.01 -11.96 -5.46
N ARG A 52 0.20 -11.64 -6.47
CA ARG A 52 -0.95 -12.45 -6.87
C ARG A 52 -0.52 -13.86 -7.31
N GLN A 53 0.54 -13.93 -8.12
CA GLN A 53 1.10 -15.20 -8.55
C GLN A 53 1.66 -16.00 -7.38
N PHE A 54 2.42 -15.36 -6.48
CA PHE A 54 2.96 -16.00 -5.29
C PHE A 54 1.87 -16.64 -4.42
N PHE A 55 0.76 -15.93 -4.16
CA PHE A 55 -0.36 -16.48 -3.41
C PHE A 55 -1.07 -17.62 -4.13
N HIS A 56 -1.24 -17.50 -5.45
CA HIS A 56 -1.80 -18.57 -6.27
C HIS A 56 -0.93 -19.84 -6.19
N ASP A 57 0.37 -19.69 -6.34
CA ASP A 57 1.31 -20.81 -6.31
C ASP A 57 1.33 -21.48 -4.93
N MET A 58 1.35 -20.70 -3.85
CA MET A 58 1.24 -21.25 -2.49
C MET A 58 -0.06 -22.03 -2.25
N ALA A 59 -1.19 -21.54 -2.76
CA ALA A 59 -2.48 -22.20 -2.61
C ALA A 59 -2.59 -23.48 -3.45
N ALA A 60 -1.81 -23.59 -4.53
CA ALA A 60 -1.75 -24.76 -5.40
C ALA A 60 -0.83 -25.87 -4.87
N ILE A 61 0.00 -25.60 -3.85
CA ILE A 61 0.83 -26.63 -3.19
C ILE A 61 -0.10 -27.55 -2.38
N PRO A 62 -0.16 -28.87 -2.68
CA PRO A 62 -0.92 -29.80 -1.86
C PRO A 62 -0.29 -29.84 -0.46
N THR A 63 -1.10 -29.59 0.56
CA THR A 63 -0.72 -29.86 1.94
C THR A 63 -0.75 -31.37 2.14
N ALA A 64 0.44 -31.97 2.22
CA ALA A 64 0.63 -33.37 2.57
C ALA A 64 0.26 -33.62 4.05
#